data_AF-A0A804JLC8-F1
#
_entry.id   AF-A0A804JLC8-F1
#
_cell.length_a   1.000
_cell.length_b   1.000
_cell.length_c   1.000
_cell.angle_alpha   90.00
_cell.angle_beta   90.00
_cell.angle_gamma   90.00
#
_symmetry.space_group_name_H-M   'P 1'
#
loop_
_entity.id
_entity.type
_entity.pdbx_description
1 polymer ?
#
loop_
_entity_poly.entity_id
_entity_poly.type
_entity_poly.pdbx_seq_one_letter_code
_entity_poly.pdbx_strand_id
1 'polypeptide(L)'
;MDPIILESPTRAKPLVFGPLAGPNFHSVLKESIDRYLIEVKKESCDFSAFRLIFFRLLQSSVDPPIEVIWFYSALGYHEAIRSKRDVLDRVFAIRDLLQLLSACSASCNGPKSVALLAPVVSELYHCVREEKKLSGKVAKKMRKEIESLADGVVSYISICSGRSSDGQELCNSYLLPCFIDIVRVWTVQHIGEGDDLNVLFPLVSDEIRASLGLERCWIGHLAGIVVAEAFLLNLSLKVQVDGSPRPDLQKELKVWAVSSISVFQNYIFFDILLRLLLNPPMPVITILNSMDESLVRNILYDAVILVDYSFINPEVEGEHFNDSTMNIIMRRLIVTHEAIQIVRDKGDHNKAVSYTNAFSTSCVPNTLIKWATYQVGMQKLNRPSASTPQCFLKWLLVLEEQGLKIFENITELRSKLKFEEANVVSDTTKFDSDSKKTDDDLFFFDNKGEGDKDAAEDMETVDAAFFSAAHSMKSDTDKGRRKRKEMGYDGESQVKFVKHKIHDKSVKDYFKVAGADSLSSGSEVENPHSSDEMEE
;
A
#
# COMPACT_ATOMS: atom_id res chain seq x y z
N MET A 1 -35.45 -41.67 44.76
CA MET A 1 -34.18 -42.31 44.37
C MET A 1 -34.26 -42.45 42.87
N ASP A 2 -33.86 -41.40 42.16
CA ASP A 2 -33.74 -41.36 40.70
C ASP A 2 -32.28 -41.01 40.39
N PRO A 3 -31.61 -41.73 39.48
CA PRO A 3 -30.18 -41.56 39.26
C PRO A 3 -29.91 -40.34 38.38
N ILE A 4 -29.03 -39.47 38.89
CA ILE A 4 -28.44 -38.33 38.20
C ILE A 4 -27.48 -38.87 37.14
N ILE A 5 -27.77 -38.62 35.86
CA ILE A 5 -26.79 -38.82 34.76
C ILE A 5 -25.98 -37.53 34.65
N LEU A 6 -24.69 -37.65 34.99
CA LEU A 6 -23.66 -36.65 34.81
C LEU A 6 -23.32 -36.57 33.30
N GLU A 7 -23.76 -35.52 32.60
CA GLU A 7 -23.25 -35.22 31.26
C GLU A 7 -21.83 -34.66 31.35
N SER A 8 -20.90 -35.34 30.70
CA SER A 8 -19.51 -34.95 30.50
C SER A 8 -19.37 -33.93 29.36
N PRO A 9 -18.33 -33.07 29.36
CA PRO A 9 -18.25 -31.93 28.48
C PRO A 9 -18.00 -32.35 27.03
N THR A 10 -18.80 -31.79 26.14
CA THR A 10 -18.86 -32.04 24.70
C THR A 10 -17.50 -31.87 24.04
N ARG A 11 -16.87 -33.00 23.69
CA ARG A 11 -15.70 -33.05 22.80
C ARG A 11 -16.14 -32.53 21.42
N ALA A 12 -15.58 -31.42 20.97
CA ALA A 12 -15.86 -30.85 19.65
C ALA A 12 -15.64 -31.91 18.55
N LYS A 13 -16.61 -32.04 17.63
CA LYS A 13 -16.53 -32.99 16.51
C LYS A 13 -15.39 -32.58 15.55
N PRO A 14 -14.56 -33.53 15.08
CA PRO A 14 -13.55 -33.24 14.07
C PRO A 14 -14.20 -32.91 12.72
N LEU A 15 -13.69 -31.90 12.04
CA LEU A 15 -14.22 -31.40 10.77
C LEU A 15 -13.84 -32.35 9.63
N VAL A 16 -14.84 -32.97 9.01
CA VAL A 16 -14.70 -33.64 7.71
C VAL A 16 -15.23 -32.68 6.65
N PHE A 17 -14.33 -32.01 5.91
CA PHE A 17 -14.69 -31.21 4.76
C PHE A 17 -14.28 -31.91 3.48
N GLY A 18 -15.24 -32.07 2.57
CA GLY A 18 -15.02 -32.55 1.19
C GLY A 18 -14.25 -31.54 0.33
N PRO A 19 -14.12 -31.78 -0.99
CA PRO A 19 -13.30 -30.94 -1.88
C PRO A 19 -13.79 -29.48 -1.89
N LEU A 20 -12.92 -28.57 -1.44
CA LEU A 20 -13.20 -27.13 -1.22
C LEU A 20 -13.18 -26.28 -2.51
N ALA A 21 -13.62 -26.83 -3.64
CA ALA A 21 -13.66 -26.15 -4.94
C ALA A 21 -15.11 -25.91 -5.41
N GLY A 22 -15.96 -25.36 -4.55
CA GLY A 22 -17.37 -25.09 -4.84
C GLY A 22 -17.94 -23.86 -4.11
N PRO A 23 -19.20 -23.47 -4.40
CA PRO A 23 -19.86 -22.25 -3.90
C PRO A 23 -19.96 -22.10 -2.37
N ASN A 24 -19.58 -23.14 -1.61
CA ASN A 24 -19.54 -23.15 -0.14
C ASN A 24 -18.27 -22.52 0.45
N PHE A 25 -17.34 -22.03 -0.38
CA PHE A 25 -16.08 -21.47 0.12
C PHE A 25 -16.27 -20.22 1.00
N HIS A 26 -17.12 -19.28 0.58
CA HIS A 26 -17.39 -18.05 1.36
C HIS A 26 -17.98 -18.36 2.74
N SER A 27 -18.87 -19.34 2.83
CA SER A 27 -19.42 -19.78 4.12
C SER A 27 -18.37 -20.42 5.02
N VAL A 28 -17.45 -21.21 4.46
CA VAL A 28 -16.34 -21.83 5.22
C VAL A 28 -15.38 -20.76 5.73
N LEU A 29 -15.05 -19.77 4.92
CA LEU A 29 -14.21 -18.64 5.34
C LEU A 29 -14.86 -17.86 6.48
N LYS A 30 -16.12 -17.45 6.30
CA LYS A 30 -16.87 -16.71 7.32
C LYS A 30 -16.98 -17.47 8.64
N GLU A 31 -17.38 -18.73 8.59
CA GLU A 31 -17.49 -19.58 9.78
C GLU A 31 -16.12 -19.76 10.47
N SER A 32 -15.03 -19.90 9.69
CA SER A 32 -13.69 -20.00 10.25
C SER A 32 -13.25 -18.71 10.93
N ILE A 33 -13.57 -17.54 10.36
CA ILE A 33 -13.33 -16.23 10.97
C ILE A 33 -14.10 -16.09 12.28
N ASP A 34 -15.40 -16.39 12.28
CA ASP A 34 -16.25 -16.27 13.47
C ASP A 34 -15.74 -17.16 14.61
N ARG A 35 -15.40 -18.42 14.30
CA ARG A 35 -14.80 -19.33 15.29
C ARG A 35 -13.45 -18.82 15.78
N TYR A 36 -12.60 -18.33 14.88
CA TYR A 36 -11.31 -17.76 15.24
C TYR A 36 -11.46 -16.60 16.23
N LEU A 37 -12.36 -15.64 15.96
CA LEU A 37 -12.59 -14.48 16.82
C LEU A 37 -13.13 -14.85 18.22
N ILE A 38 -13.85 -15.98 18.33
CA ILE A 38 -14.29 -16.54 19.62
C ILE A 38 -13.12 -17.23 20.35
N GLU A 39 -12.30 -17.96 19.62
CA GLU A 39 -11.25 -18.83 20.15
C GLU A 39 -9.97 -18.07 20.50
N VAL A 40 -9.60 -17.02 19.77
CA VAL A 40 -8.37 -16.25 20.00
C VAL A 40 -8.33 -15.58 21.37
N LYS A 41 -9.50 -15.34 21.99
CA LYS A 41 -9.62 -14.84 23.36
C LYS A 41 -9.29 -15.90 24.42
N LYS A 42 -9.19 -17.18 24.04
CA LYS A 42 -8.89 -18.29 24.95
C LYS A 42 -7.40 -18.58 24.97
N GLU A 43 -6.89 -18.91 26.15
CA GLU A 43 -5.46 -19.16 26.32
C GLU A 43 -4.95 -20.46 25.68
N SER A 44 -5.82 -21.35 25.19
CA SER A 44 -5.44 -22.70 24.77
C SER A 44 -6.04 -23.14 23.43
N CYS A 45 -5.97 -22.29 22.41
CA CYS A 45 -6.50 -22.60 21.09
C CYS A 45 -5.39 -22.98 20.10
N ASP A 46 -5.58 -24.13 19.44
CA ASP A 46 -4.74 -24.63 18.37
C ASP A 46 -5.39 -24.33 17.01
N PHE A 47 -4.69 -23.55 16.19
CA PHE A 47 -5.15 -23.13 14.86
C PHE A 47 -4.62 -24.01 13.72
N SER A 48 -3.93 -25.11 14.03
CA SER A 48 -3.34 -26.04 13.05
C SER A 48 -4.35 -26.54 12.00
N ALA A 49 -5.58 -26.84 12.44
CA ALA A 49 -6.65 -27.30 11.56
C ALA A 49 -7.04 -26.25 10.53
N PHE A 50 -7.23 -24.99 10.95
CA PHE A 50 -7.50 -23.88 10.02
C PHE A 50 -6.33 -23.70 9.05
N ARG A 51 -5.10 -23.68 9.57
CA ARG A 51 -3.88 -23.49 8.77
C ARG A 51 -3.77 -24.52 7.65
N LEU A 52 -4.03 -25.80 7.94
CA LEU A 52 -3.99 -26.88 6.96
C LEU A 52 -5.06 -26.71 5.86
N ILE A 53 -6.28 -26.33 6.25
CA ILE A 53 -7.40 -26.12 5.31
C ILE A 53 -7.09 -24.98 4.35
N PHE A 54 -6.73 -23.81 4.88
CA PHE A 54 -6.45 -22.64 4.07
C PHE A 54 -5.15 -22.78 3.27
N PHE A 55 -4.15 -23.50 3.79
CA PHE A 55 -2.96 -23.86 3.00
C PHE A 55 -3.33 -24.66 1.75
N ARG A 56 -4.14 -25.72 1.90
CA ARG A 56 -4.57 -26.54 0.75
C ARG A 56 -5.35 -25.71 -0.27
N LEU A 57 -6.20 -24.80 0.21
CA LEU A 57 -6.96 -23.91 -0.64
C LEU A 57 -6.05 -22.96 -1.44
N LEU A 58 -5.08 -22.32 -0.77
CA LEU A 58 -4.09 -21.46 -1.42
C LEU A 58 -3.29 -22.23 -2.48
N GLN A 59 -2.90 -23.47 -2.19
CA GLN A 59 -2.18 -24.32 -3.16
C GLN A 59 -3.05 -24.76 -4.35
N SER A 60 -4.37 -24.81 -4.17
CA SER A 60 -5.32 -25.20 -5.23
C SER A 60 -5.83 -24.02 -6.07
N SER A 61 -5.52 -22.78 -5.69
CA SER A 61 -6.01 -21.56 -6.33
C SER A 61 -4.87 -20.80 -6.98
N VAL A 62 -5.04 -20.42 -8.26
CA VAL A 62 -4.04 -19.61 -8.99
C VAL A 62 -4.04 -18.16 -8.49
N ASP A 63 -5.22 -17.61 -8.18
CA ASP A 63 -5.36 -16.24 -7.68
C ASP A 63 -6.37 -16.17 -6.50
N PRO A 64 -5.99 -16.64 -5.30
CA PRO A 64 -6.91 -16.73 -4.16
C PRO A 64 -7.36 -15.34 -3.68
N PRO A 65 -8.62 -15.16 -3.20
CA PRO A 65 -9.09 -13.87 -2.70
C PRO A 65 -8.23 -13.34 -1.54
N ILE A 66 -8.18 -12.01 -1.40
CA ILE A 66 -7.29 -11.34 -0.43
C ILE A 66 -7.61 -11.78 1.01
N GLU A 67 -8.89 -11.98 1.33
CA GLU A 67 -9.39 -12.39 2.63
C GLU A 67 -8.89 -13.79 3.02
N VAL A 68 -8.68 -14.67 2.03
CA VAL A 68 -8.15 -16.02 2.24
C VAL A 68 -6.68 -15.97 2.63
N ILE A 69 -5.90 -15.18 1.88
CA ILE A 69 -4.48 -15.01 2.14
C ILE A 69 -4.29 -14.36 3.50
N TRP A 70 -5.06 -13.29 3.78
CA TRP A 70 -5.05 -12.59 5.07
C TRP A 70 -5.44 -13.48 6.24
N PHE A 71 -6.46 -14.33 6.09
CA PHE A 71 -6.84 -15.25 7.16
C PHE A 71 -5.71 -16.25 7.42
N TYR A 72 -5.20 -16.89 6.37
CA TYR A 72 -4.11 -17.85 6.49
C TYR A 72 -2.85 -17.24 7.13
N SER A 73 -2.47 -16.04 6.73
CA SER A 73 -1.28 -15.37 7.26
C SER A 73 -1.48 -14.88 8.69
N ALA A 74 -2.69 -14.43 9.06
CA ALA A 74 -3.03 -14.04 10.43
C ALA A 74 -2.86 -15.22 11.41
N LEU A 75 -3.25 -16.44 11.03
CA LEU A 75 -3.10 -17.62 11.89
C LEU A 75 -1.64 -17.85 12.30
N GLY A 76 -0.72 -17.81 11.33
CA GLY A 76 0.71 -17.99 11.58
C GLY A 76 1.34 -16.82 12.31
N TYR A 77 0.93 -15.60 11.98
CA TYR A 77 1.45 -14.38 12.62
C TYR A 77 1.04 -14.30 14.09
N HIS A 78 -0.24 -14.48 14.41
CA HIS A 78 -0.74 -14.41 15.79
C HIS A 78 -0.16 -15.53 16.68
N GLU A 79 0.05 -16.73 16.14
CA GLU A 79 0.77 -17.80 16.83
C GLU A 79 2.22 -17.39 17.14
N ALA A 80 2.92 -16.83 16.14
CA ALA A 80 4.31 -16.41 16.30
C ALA A 80 4.46 -15.31 17.35
N ILE A 81 3.66 -14.25 17.31
CA ILE A 81 3.79 -13.15 18.28
C ILE A 81 3.31 -13.52 19.68
N ARG A 82 2.39 -14.49 19.81
CA ARG A 82 2.03 -15.04 21.12
C ARG A 82 3.19 -15.78 21.79
N SER A 83 4.05 -16.42 21.00
CA SER A 83 5.25 -17.12 21.49
C SER A 83 6.43 -16.19 21.79
N LYS A 84 6.44 -15.00 21.17
CA LYS A 84 7.53 -14.02 21.23
C LYS A 84 7.30 -13.03 22.37
N ARG A 85 8.34 -12.80 23.19
CA ARG A 85 8.26 -11.93 24.39
C ARG A 85 9.05 -10.63 24.26
N ASP A 86 9.99 -10.54 23.33
CA ASP A 86 10.77 -9.33 23.09
C ASP A 86 10.15 -8.45 21.98
N VAL A 87 10.31 -7.14 22.10
CA VAL A 87 9.78 -6.15 21.15
C VAL A 87 10.46 -6.27 19.78
N LEU A 88 11.74 -6.66 19.75
CA LEU A 88 12.45 -6.96 18.50
C LEU A 88 11.93 -8.21 17.79
N ASP A 89 11.49 -9.21 18.55
CA ASP A 89 10.94 -10.43 17.97
C ASP A 89 9.66 -10.16 17.17
N ARG A 90 8.87 -9.15 17.58
CA ARG A 90 7.69 -8.66 16.84
C ARG A 90 8.10 -8.12 15.47
N VAL A 91 9.14 -7.29 15.39
CA VAL A 91 9.66 -6.76 14.11
C VAL A 91 10.10 -7.91 13.19
N PHE A 92 10.76 -8.93 13.73
CA PHE A 92 11.09 -10.13 12.94
C PHE A 92 9.86 -10.92 12.50
N ALA A 93 8.82 -11.03 13.34
CA ALA A 93 7.56 -11.67 12.93
C ALA A 93 6.87 -10.92 11.78
N ILE A 94 6.95 -9.59 11.78
CA ILE A 94 6.42 -8.76 10.68
C ILE A 94 7.23 -8.97 9.41
N ARG A 95 8.56 -9.15 9.52
CA ARG A 95 9.41 -9.51 8.38
C ARG A 95 9.02 -10.87 7.80
N ASP A 96 8.80 -11.86 8.65
CA ASP A 96 8.34 -13.19 8.23
C ASP A 96 6.95 -13.10 7.55
N LEU A 97 6.07 -12.23 8.05
CA LEU A 97 4.77 -11.95 7.46
C LEU A 97 4.89 -11.31 6.06
N LEU A 98 5.78 -10.32 5.89
CA LEU A 98 6.06 -9.72 4.58
C LEU A 98 6.57 -10.77 3.58
N GLN A 99 7.47 -11.65 4.01
CA GLN A 99 7.95 -12.76 3.18
C GLN A 99 6.83 -13.74 2.81
N LEU A 100 5.94 -14.06 3.75
CA LEU A 100 4.79 -14.92 3.49
C LEU A 100 3.83 -14.30 2.47
N LEU A 101 3.47 -13.02 2.67
CA LEU A 101 2.55 -12.31 1.78
C LEU A 101 3.15 -12.09 0.39
N SER A 102 4.44 -11.78 0.29
CA SER A 102 5.15 -11.68 -0.99
C SER A 102 5.21 -13.03 -1.73
N ALA A 103 5.32 -14.15 -1.01
CA ALA A 103 5.26 -15.48 -1.60
C ALA A 103 3.84 -15.85 -2.06
N CYS A 104 2.81 -15.53 -1.27
CA CYS A 104 1.41 -15.76 -1.61
C CYS A 104 0.91 -14.89 -2.78
N SER A 105 1.57 -13.78 -3.05
CA SER A 105 1.23 -12.84 -4.13
C SER A 105 2.02 -13.05 -5.42
N ALA A 106 2.88 -14.08 -5.50
CA ALA A 106 3.71 -14.33 -6.67
C ALA A 106 2.91 -14.51 -7.98
N SER A 107 1.67 -14.99 -7.89
CA SER A 107 0.73 -15.14 -9.00
C SER A 107 -0.34 -14.04 -9.07
N CYS A 108 -0.35 -13.10 -8.12
CA CYS A 108 -1.30 -11.98 -8.08
C CYS A 108 -0.82 -10.83 -8.99
N ASN A 109 -1.76 -10.01 -9.47
CA ASN A 109 -1.41 -8.76 -10.14
C ASN A 109 -0.89 -7.70 -9.15
N GLY A 110 -0.22 -6.67 -9.70
CA GLY A 110 0.43 -5.60 -8.93
C GLY A 110 -0.46 -5.00 -7.82
N PRO A 111 -1.67 -4.49 -8.13
CA PRO A 111 -2.55 -3.90 -7.13
C PRO A 111 -2.91 -4.85 -5.99
N LYS A 112 -3.23 -6.12 -6.30
CA LYS A 112 -3.55 -7.11 -5.28
C LYS A 112 -2.34 -7.45 -4.41
N SER A 113 -1.16 -7.58 -5.01
CA SER A 113 0.12 -7.77 -4.31
C SER A 113 0.43 -6.63 -3.34
N VAL A 114 0.14 -5.39 -3.74
CA VAL A 114 0.25 -4.21 -2.86
C VAL A 114 -0.80 -4.24 -1.75
N ALA A 115 -2.07 -4.45 -2.09
CA ALA A 115 -3.16 -4.51 -1.12
C ALA A 115 -2.91 -5.54 -0.02
N LEU A 116 -2.28 -6.67 -0.36
CA LEU A 116 -1.93 -7.71 0.59
C LEU A 116 -1.02 -7.24 1.73
N LEU A 117 -0.26 -6.16 1.55
CA LEU A 117 0.67 -5.62 2.54
C LEU A 117 -0.02 -4.85 3.69
N ALA A 118 -1.33 -4.60 3.64
CA ALA A 118 -2.02 -3.80 4.66
C ALA A 118 -1.69 -4.24 6.11
N PRO A 119 -1.71 -5.54 6.46
CA PRO A 119 -1.38 -5.97 7.81
C PRO A 119 0.08 -5.68 8.21
N VAL A 120 1.02 -5.80 7.27
CA VAL A 120 2.44 -5.49 7.52
C VAL A 120 2.62 -4.02 7.85
N VAL A 121 1.97 -3.14 7.09
CA VAL A 121 2.07 -1.69 7.30
C VAL A 121 1.44 -1.28 8.62
N SER A 122 0.26 -1.83 8.95
CA SER A 122 -0.41 -1.60 10.24
C SER A 122 0.44 -2.05 11.43
N GLU A 123 0.99 -3.26 11.38
CA GLU A 123 1.85 -3.77 12.47
C GLU A 123 3.15 -2.97 12.61
N LEU A 124 3.73 -2.52 11.49
CA LEU A 124 4.88 -1.60 11.53
C LEU A 124 4.52 -0.28 12.21
N TYR A 125 3.35 0.30 11.91
CA TYR A 125 2.87 1.50 12.59
C TYR A 125 2.77 1.31 14.11
N HIS A 126 2.22 0.19 14.56
CA HIS A 126 2.14 -0.11 16.00
C HIS A 126 3.52 -0.32 16.62
N CYS A 127 4.45 -0.96 15.92
CA CYS A 127 5.86 -1.02 16.34
C CYS A 127 6.48 0.38 16.49
N VAL A 128 6.20 1.33 15.59
CA VAL A 128 6.69 2.72 15.71
C VAL A 128 6.14 3.40 16.97
N ARG A 129 4.86 3.18 17.30
CA ARG A 129 4.27 3.73 18.53
C ARG A 129 4.87 3.12 19.79
N GLU A 130 5.21 1.84 19.76
CA GLU A 130 5.88 1.16 20.88
C GLU A 130 7.34 1.61 21.04
N GLU A 131 8.07 1.77 19.93
CA GLU A 131 9.46 2.24 19.93
C GLU A 131 9.60 3.59 20.66
N LYS A 132 8.64 4.49 20.47
CA LYS A 132 8.59 5.79 21.18
C LYS A 132 8.46 5.69 22.70
N LYS A 133 7.91 4.59 23.21
CA LYS A 133 7.80 4.33 24.66
C LYS A 133 9.10 3.77 25.23
N LEU A 134 10.00 3.31 24.37
CA LEU A 134 11.31 2.76 24.75
C LEU A 134 12.37 3.87 24.72
N SER A 135 13.49 3.62 25.38
CA SER A 135 14.65 4.53 25.34
C SER A 135 15.97 3.77 25.29
N GLY A 136 17.04 4.46 24.88
CA GLY A 136 18.40 3.92 24.86
C GLY A 136 18.69 2.99 23.67
N LYS A 137 19.63 2.06 23.86
CA LYS A 137 20.17 1.22 22.78
C LYS A 137 19.13 0.30 22.13
N VAL A 138 18.15 -0.17 22.91
CA VAL A 138 17.09 -1.07 22.43
C VAL A 138 16.17 -0.34 21.46
N ALA A 139 15.72 0.87 21.80
CA ALA A 139 14.91 1.72 20.92
C ALA A 139 15.64 2.01 19.60
N LYS A 140 16.93 2.40 19.67
CA LYS A 140 17.73 2.65 18.46
C LYS A 140 17.90 1.42 17.57
N LYS A 141 18.04 0.22 18.16
CA LYS A 141 18.12 -1.02 17.40
C LYS A 141 16.78 -1.35 16.74
N MET A 142 15.69 -1.24 17.50
CA MET A 142 14.33 -1.48 17.01
C MET A 142 13.98 -0.52 15.87
N ARG A 143 14.27 0.77 16.03
CA ARG A 143 14.08 1.79 15.01
C ARG A 143 14.78 1.43 13.69
N LYS A 144 16.05 1.03 13.74
CA LYS A 144 16.80 0.61 12.53
C LYS A 144 16.16 -0.57 11.82
N GLU A 145 15.68 -1.56 12.57
CA GLU A 145 15.01 -2.73 12.00
C GLU A 145 13.64 -2.35 11.39
N ILE A 146 12.91 -1.43 12.03
CA ILE A 146 11.65 -0.87 11.51
C ILE A 146 11.92 -0.09 10.21
N GLU A 147 12.90 0.81 10.20
CA GLU A 147 13.30 1.59 9.01
C GLU A 147 13.68 0.68 7.85
N SER A 148 14.54 -0.31 8.10
CA SER A 148 14.93 -1.30 7.09
C SER A 148 13.74 -2.09 6.55
N LEU A 149 12.78 -2.45 7.41
CA LEU A 149 11.59 -3.18 6.99
C LEU A 149 10.60 -2.28 6.23
N ALA A 150 10.43 -1.02 6.63
CA ALA A 150 9.61 -0.04 5.93
C ALA A 150 10.18 0.28 4.54
N ASP A 151 11.50 0.41 4.40
CA ASP A 151 12.17 0.53 3.10
C ASP A 151 11.96 -0.73 2.25
N GLY A 152 11.97 -1.92 2.86
CA GLY A 152 11.63 -3.18 2.20
C GLY A 152 10.18 -3.22 1.67
N VAL A 153 9.21 -2.71 2.44
CA VAL A 153 7.81 -2.59 2.01
C VAL A 153 7.68 -1.63 0.83
N VAL A 154 8.26 -0.43 0.93
CA VAL A 154 8.25 0.55 -0.16
C VAL A 154 8.91 0.00 -1.43
N SER A 155 10.02 -0.71 -1.28
CA SER A 155 10.71 -1.36 -2.42
C SER A 155 9.83 -2.44 -3.07
N TYR A 156 9.12 -3.22 -2.27
CA TYR A 156 8.19 -4.23 -2.79
C TYR A 156 6.99 -3.58 -3.53
N ILE A 157 6.46 -2.46 -3.02
CA ILE A 157 5.44 -1.67 -3.71
C ILE A 157 5.95 -1.18 -5.07
N SER A 158 7.18 -0.66 -5.14
CA SER A 158 7.81 -0.24 -6.40
C SER A 158 7.89 -1.38 -7.41
N ILE A 159 8.33 -2.57 -6.97
CA ILE A 159 8.39 -3.78 -7.81
C ILE A 159 7.00 -4.17 -8.33
N CYS A 160 5.98 -4.09 -7.48
CA CYS A 160 4.60 -4.41 -7.88
C CYS A 160 4.00 -3.38 -8.84
N SER A 161 4.42 -2.11 -8.73
CA SER A 161 3.97 -1.01 -9.60
C SER A 161 4.54 -1.15 -11.02
N GLY A 162 5.76 -1.67 -11.18
CA GLY A 162 6.31 -1.97 -12.51
C GLY A 162 5.57 -3.10 -13.25
N ARG A 163 4.85 -3.97 -12.53
CA ARG A 163 4.09 -5.11 -13.11
C ARG A 163 2.73 -4.72 -13.69
N SER A 164 2.25 -3.49 -13.46
CA SER A 164 0.96 -3.02 -14.01
C SER A 164 1.07 -2.37 -15.39
N SER A 165 2.28 -2.27 -15.96
CA SER A 165 2.53 -1.67 -17.28
C SER A 165 2.23 -2.61 -18.46
N ASP A 166 2.11 -3.92 -18.23
CA ASP A 166 1.79 -4.90 -19.27
C ASP A 166 0.26 -5.05 -19.38
N GLY A 167 -0.36 -4.10 -20.07
CA GLY A 167 -1.78 -4.18 -20.41
C GLY A 167 -2.70 -3.71 -19.29
N GLN A 168 -3.54 -2.76 -19.64
CA GLN A 168 -4.49 -2.03 -18.81
C GLN A 168 -5.65 -2.91 -18.29
N GLU A 169 -5.35 -4.03 -17.61
CA GLU A 169 -6.32 -4.72 -16.78
C GLU A 169 -6.27 -4.10 -15.38
N LEU A 170 -6.99 -2.98 -15.27
CA LEU A 170 -7.60 -2.59 -14.01
C LEU A 170 -8.20 -3.86 -13.37
N CYS A 171 -7.64 -4.29 -12.24
CA CYS A 171 -7.98 -5.54 -11.58
C CYS A 171 -9.42 -5.52 -11.08
N ASN A 172 -10.46 -5.67 -11.91
CA ASN A 172 -11.89 -5.49 -11.57
C ASN A 172 -12.46 -6.43 -10.48
N SER A 173 -11.61 -7.08 -9.69
CA SER A 173 -11.97 -7.84 -8.50
C SER A 173 -12.32 -6.92 -7.33
N TYR A 174 -13.44 -7.24 -6.68
CA TYR A 174 -13.93 -6.55 -5.50
C TYR A 174 -13.54 -7.32 -4.24
N LEU A 175 -13.48 -6.60 -3.12
CA LEU A 175 -13.40 -7.19 -1.79
C LEU A 175 -14.65 -8.03 -1.53
N LEU A 176 -14.47 -9.15 -0.82
CA LEU A 176 -15.56 -10.03 -0.43
C LEU A 176 -16.39 -9.41 0.69
N PRO A 177 -17.68 -9.79 0.83
CA PRO A 177 -18.55 -9.25 1.88
C PRO A 177 -18.05 -9.48 3.32
N CYS A 178 -17.19 -10.46 3.55
CA CYS A 178 -16.57 -10.73 4.85
C CYS A 178 -15.29 -9.90 5.10
N PHE A 179 -15.01 -8.87 4.28
CA PHE A 179 -13.80 -8.07 4.41
C PHE A 179 -13.66 -7.44 5.82
N ILE A 180 -14.73 -6.85 6.35
CA ILE A 180 -14.68 -6.25 7.69
C ILE A 180 -14.47 -7.31 8.78
N ASP A 181 -14.96 -8.54 8.58
CA ASP A 181 -14.70 -9.65 9.50
C ASP A 181 -13.22 -10.05 9.49
N ILE A 182 -12.55 -9.99 8.33
CA ILE A 182 -11.10 -10.25 8.27
C ILE A 182 -10.26 -9.12 8.85
N VAL A 183 -10.71 -7.86 8.72
CA VAL A 183 -10.06 -6.72 9.42
C VAL A 183 -10.07 -6.98 10.93
N ARG A 184 -11.21 -7.42 11.48
CA ARG A 184 -11.36 -7.80 12.89
C ARG A 184 -10.40 -8.88 13.36
N VAL A 185 -10.04 -9.82 12.48
CA VAL A 185 -9.03 -10.85 12.80
C VAL A 185 -7.69 -10.19 13.09
N TRP A 186 -7.26 -9.24 12.26
CA TRP A 186 -5.98 -8.54 12.41
C TRP A 186 -5.96 -7.56 13.59
N THR A 187 -7.09 -6.93 13.91
CA THR A 187 -7.17 -5.93 14.98
C THR A 187 -7.41 -6.52 16.36
N VAL A 188 -7.54 -7.86 16.47
CA VAL A 188 -7.96 -8.53 17.71
C VAL A 188 -6.99 -8.35 18.89
N GLN A 189 -5.74 -7.99 18.62
CA GLN A 189 -4.74 -7.71 19.66
C GLN A 189 -4.76 -6.26 20.14
N HIS A 190 -5.45 -5.40 19.41
CA HIS A 190 -5.56 -3.96 19.62
C HIS A 190 -6.98 -3.56 20.07
N ILE A 191 -7.70 -4.49 20.73
CA ILE A 191 -9.05 -4.25 21.21
C ILE A 191 -9.06 -3.03 22.15
N GLY A 192 -9.92 -2.07 21.85
CA GLY A 192 -10.06 -0.82 22.61
C GLY A 192 -9.26 0.37 22.07
N GLU A 193 -8.46 0.19 21.00
CA GLU A 193 -7.71 1.28 20.35
C GLU A 193 -8.53 2.05 19.29
N GLY A 194 -9.81 1.72 19.10
CA GLY A 194 -10.72 2.42 18.20
C GLY A 194 -11.56 1.46 17.34
N ASP A 195 -12.11 1.99 16.26
CA ASP A 195 -12.73 1.19 15.20
C ASP A 195 -11.69 0.30 14.49
N ASP A 196 -12.09 -0.88 14.05
CA ASP A 196 -11.17 -1.87 13.47
C ASP A 196 -10.47 -1.33 12.20
N LEU A 197 -11.17 -0.57 11.35
CA LEU A 197 -10.53 0.05 10.19
C LEU A 197 -9.54 1.15 10.59
N ASN A 198 -9.78 1.86 11.70
CA ASN A 198 -8.84 2.86 12.21
C ASN A 198 -7.57 2.23 12.77
N VAL A 199 -7.68 1.04 13.37
CA VAL A 199 -6.51 0.27 13.83
C VAL A 199 -5.69 -0.25 12.65
N LEU A 200 -6.36 -0.73 11.58
CA LEU A 200 -5.67 -1.29 10.41
C LEU A 200 -5.10 -0.21 9.48
N PHE A 201 -5.77 0.94 9.33
CA PHE A 201 -5.35 2.05 8.46
C PHE A 201 -5.27 3.37 9.24
N PRO A 202 -4.26 3.54 10.11
CA PRO A 202 -4.17 4.66 11.03
C PRO A 202 -3.64 5.98 10.43
N LEU A 203 -2.99 5.96 9.27
CA LEU A 203 -2.38 7.13 8.62
C LEU A 203 -3.24 7.76 7.51
N VAL A 204 -4.44 7.24 7.25
CA VAL A 204 -5.46 7.88 6.40
C VAL A 204 -6.59 8.52 7.22
N SER A 205 -7.49 9.26 6.58
CA SER A 205 -8.63 9.91 7.25
C SER A 205 -9.83 8.97 7.42
N ASP A 206 -10.76 9.33 8.31
CA ASP A 206 -12.02 8.58 8.51
C ASP A 206 -12.84 8.47 7.22
N GLU A 207 -12.88 9.53 6.40
CA GLU A 207 -13.55 9.52 5.10
C GLU A 207 -12.98 8.44 4.18
N ILE A 208 -11.65 8.31 4.12
CA ILE A 208 -10.98 7.31 3.31
C ILE A 208 -11.26 5.91 3.87
N ARG A 209 -11.24 5.73 5.19
CA ARG A 209 -11.58 4.43 5.80
C ARG A 209 -13.02 4.01 5.55
N ALA A 210 -13.97 4.95 5.65
CA ALA A 210 -15.39 4.67 5.45
C ALA A 210 -15.67 4.08 4.06
N SER A 211 -14.88 4.46 3.05
CA SER A 211 -14.99 3.91 1.69
C SER A 211 -14.73 2.40 1.60
N LEU A 212 -13.95 1.81 2.52
CA LEU A 212 -13.72 0.37 2.60
C LEU A 212 -14.92 -0.40 3.15
N GLY A 213 -15.81 0.27 3.90
CA GLY A 213 -17.03 -0.31 4.44
C GLY A 213 -18.18 -0.39 3.43
N LEU A 214 -18.01 0.18 2.23
CA LEU A 214 -18.99 0.13 1.15
C LEU A 214 -19.01 -1.26 0.50
N GLU A 215 -20.20 -1.76 0.19
CA GLU A 215 -20.34 -2.99 -0.59
C GLU A 215 -19.63 -2.84 -1.93
N ARG A 216 -18.77 -3.82 -2.27
CA ARG A 216 -17.97 -3.84 -3.51
C ARG A 216 -16.90 -2.75 -3.59
N CYS A 217 -16.17 -2.51 -2.51
CA CYS A 217 -14.92 -1.77 -2.60
C CYS A 217 -13.91 -2.55 -3.48
N TRP A 218 -13.23 -1.85 -4.37
CA TRP A 218 -12.27 -2.42 -5.30
C TRP A 218 -10.91 -2.67 -4.61
N ILE A 219 -10.27 -3.81 -4.86
CA ILE A 219 -8.88 -4.09 -4.47
C ILE A 219 -7.90 -2.98 -4.90
N GLY A 220 -8.09 -2.36 -6.07
CA GLY A 220 -7.26 -1.23 -6.50
C GLY A 220 -7.31 -0.05 -5.52
N HIS A 221 -8.50 0.22 -4.96
CA HIS A 221 -8.69 1.25 -3.95
C HIS A 221 -7.97 0.92 -2.63
N LEU A 222 -8.12 -0.32 -2.17
CA LEU A 222 -7.35 -0.82 -1.02
C LEU A 222 -5.83 -0.71 -1.26
N ALA A 223 -5.36 -1.05 -2.46
CA ALA A 223 -3.96 -0.91 -2.83
C ALA A 223 -3.49 0.54 -2.70
N GLY A 224 -4.26 1.50 -3.23
CA GLY A 224 -3.95 2.93 -3.09
C GLY A 224 -3.84 3.40 -1.63
N ILE A 225 -4.73 2.91 -0.75
CA ILE A 225 -4.67 3.16 0.70
C ILE A 225 -3.38 2.57 1.30
N VAL A 226 -3.02 1.35 0.94
CA VAL A 226 -1.80 0.70 1.45
C VAL A 226 -0.53 1.42 0.97
N VAL A 227 -0.50 1.90 -0.28
CA VAL A 227 0.60 2.75 -0.75
C VAL A 227 0.68 4.03 0.07
N ALA A 228 -0.45 4.70 0.33
CA ALA A 228 -0.48 5.92 1.13
C ALA A 228 0.05 5.70 2.56
N GLU A 229 -0.44 4.68 3.25
CA GLU A 229 0.01 4.30 4.60
C GLU A 229 1.51 3.99 4.62
N ALA A 230 2.00 3.14 3.70
CA ALA A 230 3.40 2.75 3.65
C ALA A 230 4.32 3.95 3.33
N PHE A 231 3.90 4.79 2.38
CA PHE A 231 4.62 6.00 2.01
C PHE A 231 4.71 6.99 3.18
N LEU A 232 3.58 7.28 3.84
CA LEU A 232 3.52 8.21 4.97
C LEU A 232 4.28 7.68 6.18
N LEU A 233 4.20 6.38 6.46
CA LEU A 233 4.95 5.74 7.54
C LEU A 233 6.46 5.88 7.29
N ASN A 234 6.93 5.54 6.09
CA ASN A 234 8.35 5.63 5.75
C ASN A 234 8.83 7.10 5.76
N LEU A 235 8.07 8.02 5.17
CA LEU A 235 8.40 9.45 5.22
C LEU A 235 8.47 9.97 6.66
N SER A 236 7.57 9.54 7.53
CA SER A 236 7.57 9.90 8.95
C SER A 236 8.81 9.39 9.68
N LEU A 237 9.27 8.19 9.35
CA LEU A 237 10.52 7.64 9.89
C LEU A 237 11.74 8.43 9.40
N LYS A 238 11.81 8.74 8.10
CA LYS A 238 12.95 9.47 7.51
C LYS A 238 13.06 10.92 8.01
N VAL A 239 11.95 11.57 8.36
CA VAL A 239 11.97 12.90 8.96
C VAL A 239 12.56 12.89 10.39
N GLN A 240 12.46 11.76 11.10
CA GLN A 240 12.98 11.61 12.47
C GLN A 240 14.46 11.22 12.54
N VAL A 241 15.20 11.28 11.42
CA VAL A 241 16.62 10.91 11.39
C VAL A 241 17.46 11.98 12.09
N ASP A 242 18.16 11.57 13.15
CA ASP A 242 19.09 12.42 13.89
C ASP A 242 20.37 12.66 13.08
N GLY A 243 20.75 13.92 12.88
CA GLY A 243 22.11 14.32 12.49
C GLY A 243 22.27 15.11 11.19
N SER A 244 21.25 15.19 10.34
CA SER A 244 21.27 16.03 9.13
C SER A 244 20.74 17.45 9.42
N PRO A 245 21.35 18.51 8.85
CA PRO A 245 20.73 19.83 8.85
C PRO A 245 19.32 19.75 8.25
N ARG A 246 18.32 20.33 8.93
CA ARG A 246 16.91 20.27 8.48
C ARG A 246 16.69 20.72 7.02
N PRO A 247 17.36 21.77 6.50
CA PRO A 247 17.21 22.17 5.10
C PRO A 247 17.71 21.13 4.10
N ASP A 248 18.83 20.45 4.40
CA ASP A 248 19.41 19.43 3.52
C ASP A 248 18.54 18.19 3.51
N LEU A 249 18.06 17.77 4.70
CA LEU A 249 17.09 16.69 4.85
C LEU A 249 15.81 16.97 4.06
N GLN A 250 15.30 18.20 4.11
CA GLN A 250 14.09 18.56 3.34
C GLN A 250 14.31 18.41 1.83
N LYS A 251 15.47 18.81 1.31
CA LYS A 251 15.78 18.65 -0.12
C LYS A 251 15.87 17.17 -0.52
N GLU A 252 16.55 16.37 0.29
CA GLU A 252 16.68 14.93 0.06
C GLU A 252 15.31 14.24 0.09
N LEU A 253 14.50 14.53 1.10
CA LEU A 253 13.17 13.93 1.25
C LEU A 253 12.18 14.41 0.19
N LYS A 254 12.34 15.64 -0.31
CA LYS A 254 11.61 16.11 -1.50
C LYS A 254 11.93 15.21 -2.70
N VAL A 255 13.21 14.98 -3.00
CA VAL A 255 13.62 14.12 -4.12
C VAL A 255 13.10 12.70 -3.90
N TRP A 256 13.24 12.14 -2.70
CA TRP A 256 12.73 10.82 -2.37
C TRP A 256 11.21 10.70 -2.56
N ALA A 257 10.45 11.71 -2.10
CA ALA A 257 9.00 11.74 -2.24
C ALA A 257 8.59 11.80 -3.73
N VAL A 258 9.23 12.67 -4.50
CA VAL A 258 8.99 12.80 -5.94
C VAL A 258 9.28 11.49 -6.66
N SER A 259 10.47 10.90 -6.43
CA SER A 259 10.86 9.63 -7.04
C SER A 259 9.92 8.49 -6.67
N SER A 260 9.48 8.42 -5.41
CA SER A 260 8.54 7.38 -4.96
C SER A 260 7.19 7.52 -5.66
N ILE A 261 6.63 8.73 -5.74
CA ILE A 261 5.35 8.98 -6.44
C ILE A 261 5.47 8.63 -7.93
N SER A 262 6.57 9.04 -8.59
CA SER A 262 6.83 8.71 -9.99
C SER A 262 6.98 7.21 -10.26
N VAL A 263 7.50 6.44 -9.29
CA VAL A 263 7.66 4.98 -9.43
C VAL A 263 6.36 4.24 -9.15
N PHE A 264 5.56 4.69 -8.18
CA PHE A 264 4.30 4.01 -7.84
C PHE A 264 3.21 4.20 -8.90
N GLN A 265 3.16 5.37 -9.54
CA GLN A 265 2.20 5.72 -10.60
C GLN A 265 0.74 5.36 -10.26
N ASN A 266 0.38 5.47 -8.97
CA ASN A 266 -0.93 5.07 -8.47
C ASN A 266 -1.82 6.30 -8.26
N TYR A 267 -2.84 6.46 -9.11
CA TYR A 267 -3.74 7.62 -9.09
C TYR A 267 -4.56 7.71 -7.80
N ILE A 268 -4.94 6.57 -7.19
CA ILE A 268 -5.72 6.54 -5.95
C ILE A 268 -4.87 7.02 -4.77
N PHE A 269 -3.63 6.54 -4.70
CA PHE A 269 -2.64 7.03 -3.74
C PHE A 269 -2.44 8.55 -3.87
N PHE A 270 -2.30 9.07 -5.10
CA PHE A 270 -2.15 10.50 -5.31
C PHE A 270 -3.40 11.28 -4.88
N ASP A 271 -4.61 10.80 -5.20
CA ASP A 271 -5.86 11.41 -4.70
C ASP A 271 -5.87 11.45 -3.16
N ILE A 272 -5.51 10.34 -2.51
CA ILE A 272 -5.40 10.25 -1.04
C ILE A 272 -4.45 11.31 -0.49
N LEU A 273 -3.25 11.49 -1.07
CA LEU A 273 -2.33 12.53 -0.62
C LEU A 273 -2.97 13.92 -0.70
N LEU A 274 -3.66 14.24 -1.80
CA LEU A 274 -4.38 15.51 -1.92
C LEU A 274 -5.49 15.64 -0.87
N ARG A 275 -6.24 14.57 -0.58
CA ARG A 275 -7.28 14.58 0.47
C ARG A 275 -6.71 14.87 1.86
N LEU A 276 -5.55 14.30 2.17
CA LEU A 276 -4.89 14.48 3.46
C LEU A 276 -4.32 15.90 3.61
N LEU A 277 -3.84 16.50 2.52
CA LEU A 277 -3.35 17.88 2.54
C LEU A 277 -4.45 18.90 2.80
N LEU A 278 -5.66 18.68 2.27
CA LEU A 278 -6.84 19.55 2.48
C LEU A 278 -7.44 19.47 3.88
N ASN A 279 -7.17 18.40 4.63
CA ASN A 279 -7.77 18.14 5.95
C ASN A 279 -6.71 18.15 7.07
N PRO A 280 -6.23 19.33 7.52
CA PRO A 280 -5.32 19.43 8.66
C PRO A 280 -6.01 19.16 10.01
N PRO A 281 -5.28 18.60 11.02
CA PRO A 281 -3.93 18.06 10.95
C PRO A 281 -3.88 16.69 10.26
N MET A 282 -2.74 16.35 9.63
CA MET A 282 -2.60 15.04 8.98
C MET A 282 -2.53 13.92 10.03
N PRO A 283 -3.04 12.70 9.72
CA PRO A 283 -3.01 11.55 10.65
C PRO A 283 -1.62 11.15 11.15
N VAL A 284 -0.55 11.53 10.43
CA VAL A 284 0.85 11.33 10.84
C VAL A 284 1.19 12.00 12.18
N ILE A 285 0.39 12.98 12.65
CA ILE A 285 0.55 13.59 13.98
C ILE A 285 0.45 12.56 15.12
N THR A 286 -0.15 11.39 14.87
CA THR A 286 -0.19 10.29 15.85
C THR A 286 1.21 9.69 16.12
N ILE A 287 2.13 9.81 15.15
CA ILE A 287 3.51 9.31 15.22
C ILE A 287 4.57 10.40 15.00
N LEU A 288 4.20 11.66 14.83
CA LEU A 288 5.10 12.81 14.70
C LEU A 288 4.77 13.89 15.73
N ASN A 289 5.71 14.78 16.05
CA ASN A 289 5.37 16.04 16.71
C ASN A 289 4.87 17.06 15.66
N SER A 290 4.33 18.19 16.11
CA SER A 290 3.77 19.22 15.21
C SER A 290 4.81 19.83 14.25
N MET A 291 6.06 19.94 14.66
CA MET A 291 7.14 20.47 13.81
C MET A 291 7.48 19.51 12.66
N ASP A 292 7.54 18.22 12.97
CA ASP A 292 7.87 17.18 12.01
C ASP A 292 6.67 16.89 11.09
N GLU A 293 5.43 16.97 11.59
CA GLU A 293 4.22 16.94 10.74
C GLU A 293 4.21 18.10 9.75
N SER A 294 4.53 19.33 10.19
CA SER A 294 4.61 20.47 9.27
C SER A 294 5.71 20.29 8.22
N LEU A 295 6.81 19.60 8.56
CA LEU A 295 7.87 19.29 7.61
C LEU A 295 7.40 18.25 6.57
N VAL A 296 6.76 17.17 7.01
CA VAL A 296 6.13 16.18 6.11
C VAL A 296 5.13 16.85 5.16
N ARG A 297 4.26 17.71 5.70
CA ARG A 297 3.29 18.47 4.91
C ARG A 297 3.96 19.38 3.88
N ASN A 298 5.03 20.07 4.25
CA ASN A 298 5.78 20.91 3.32
C ASN A 298 6.42 20.09 2.18
N ILE A 299 7.01 18.93 2.52
CA ILE A 299 7.58 17.99 1.53
C ILE A 299 6.49 17.49 0.57
N LEU A 300 5.32 17.16 1.09
CA LEU A 300 4.18 16.72 0.28
C LEU A 300 3.66 17.82 -0.63
N TYR A 301 3.52 19.06 -0.16
CA TYR A 301 3.16 20.19 -1.02
C TYR A 301 4.17 20.35 -2.16
N ASP A 302 5.47 20.30 -1.86
CA ASP A 302 6.51 20.38 -2.88
C ASP A 302 6.36 19.25 -3.92
N ALA A 303 6.11 18.01 -3.47
CA ALA A 303 5.99 16.86 -4.34
C ALA A 303 4.73 16.91 -5.23
N VAL A 304 3.56 17.30 -4.71
CA VAL A 304 2.30 17.28 -5.47
C VAL A 304 2.08 18.54 -6.33
N ILE A 305 2.72 19.66 -6.00
CA ILE A 305 2.53 20.94 -6.71
C ILE A 305 3.60 21.13 -7.78
N LEU A 306 4.88 20.95 -7.43
CA LEU A 306 6.00 21.34 -8.30
C LEU A 306 6.32 20.32 -9.40
N VAL A 307 5.69 19.15 -9.38
CA VAL A 307 5.97 18.06 -10.33
C VAL A 307 4.73 17.75 -11.15
N ASP A 308 4.90 17.67 -12.46
CA ASP A 308 3.85 17.27 -13.38
C ASP A 308 3.96 15.79 -13.73
N TYR A 309 3.26 14.97 -12.94
CA TYR A 309 3.23 13.53 -13.12
C TYR A 309 2.42 13.12 -14.37
N SER A 310 3.08 12.37 -15.25
CA SER A 310 2.51 11.83 -16.49
C SER A 310 1.21 11.04 -16.26
N PHE A 311 1.18 10.17 -15.25
CA PHE A 311 0.04 9.29 -14.93
C PHE A 311 -1.24 10.02 -14.45
N ILE A 312 -1.17 11.33 -14.20
CA ILE A 312 -2.31 12.18 -13.78
C ILE A 312 -2.79 13.04 -14.94
N ASN A 313 -1.93 13.27 -15.93
CA ASN A 313 -2.25 14.10 -17.07
C ASN A 313 -3.12 13.28 -18.03
N PRO A 314 -4.36 13.70 -18.30
CA PRO A 314 -5.15 13.06 -19.33
C PRO A 314 -4.42 13.30 -20.66
N GLU A 315 -3.96 12.22 -21.29
CA GLU A 315 -3.41 12.32 -22.64
C GLU A 315 -4.40 13.07 -23.53
N VAL A 316 -3.86 13.95 -24.37
CA VAL A 316 -4.64 14.83 -25.25
C VAL A 316 -5.38 14.04 -26.35
N GLU A 317 -5.14 12.73 -26.44
CA GLU A 317 -5.65 11.84 -27.48
C GLU A 317 -6.92 11.10 -27.04
N GLY A 318 -8.00 11.87 -26.87
CA GLY A 318 -9.34 11.33 -26.68
C GLY A 318 -10.25 12.33 -25.97
N GLU A 319 -11.34 12.74 -26.62
CA GLU A 319 -12.29 13.76 -26.13
C GLU A 319 -13.12 13.33 -24.88
N HIS A 320 -12.68 12.32 -24.13
CA HIS A 320 -13.38 11.80 -22.96
C HIS A 320 -12.57 12.05 -21.69
N PHE A 321 -12.98 13.08 -20.94
CA PHE A 321 -12.47 13.32 -19.60
C PHE A 321 -13.07 12.31 -18.63
N ASN A 322 -12.24 11.48 -18.01
CA ASN A 322 -12.66 10.60 -16.93
C ASN A 322 -12.94 11.43 -15.66
N ASP A 323 -14.13 11.27 -15.07
CA ASP A 323 -14.55 11.98 -13.85
C ASP A 323 -13.55 11.81 -12.70
N SER A 324 -12.93 10.63 -12.55
CA SER A 324 -11.95 10.39 -11.49
C SER A 324 -10.66 11.21 -11.68
N THR A 325 -10.18 11.34 -12.92
CA THR A 325 -8.98 12.13 -13.24
C THR A 325 -9.27 13.62 -13.05
N MET A 326 -10.45 14.08 -13.47
CA MET A 326 -10.87 15.46 -13.26
C MET A 326 -11.01 15.80 -11.78
N ASN A 327 -11.52 14.87 -10.97
CA ASN A 327 -11.59 15.05 -9.53
C ASN A 327 -10.20 15.27 -8.90
N ILE A 328 -9.18 14.53 -9.37
CA ILE A 328 -7.80 14.71 -8.92
C ILE A 328 -7.25 16.07 -9.34
N ILE A 329 -7.48 16.49 -10.59
CA ILE A 329 -7.02 17.79 -11.11
C ILE A 329 -7.66 18.94 -10.32
N MET A 330 -8.98 18.87 -10.07
CA MET A 330 -9.70 19.83 -9.25
C MET A 330 -9.12 19.85 -7.82
N ARG A 331 -8.94 18.69 -7.19
CA ARG A 331 -8.38 18.62 -5.83
C ARG A 331 -6.95 19.17 -5.78
N ARG A 332 -6.11 18.93 -6.81
CA ARG A 332 -4.76 19.51 -6.95
C ARG A 332 -4.79 21.03 -7.09
N LEU A 333 -5.76 21.58 -7.83
CA LEU A 333 -5.99 23.03 -7.93
C LEU A 333 -6.27 23.64 -6.53
N ILE A 334 -7.14 23.02 -5.74
CA ILE A 334 -7.48 23.48 -4.39
C ILE A 334 -6.26 23.42 -3.47
N VAL A 335 -5.59 22.26 -3.43
CA VAL A 335 -4.36 22.06 -2.64
C VAL A 335 -3.31 23.11 -2.98
N THR A 336 -3.10 23.38 -4.27
CA THR A 336 -2.16 24.40 -4.72
C THR A 336 -2.54 25.78 -4.18
N HIS A 337 -3.82 26.14 -4.22
CA HIS A 337 -4.28 27.42 -3.73
C HIS A 337 -4.08 27.57 -2.21
N GLU A 338 -4.52 26.59 -1.42
CA GLU A 338 -4.35 26.60 0.04
C GLU A 338 -2.87 26.62 0.43
N ALA A 339 -2.03 25.84 -0.27
CA ALA A 339 -0.59 25.83 -0.03
C ALA A 339 0.05 27.20 -0.26
N ILE A 340 -0.32 27.90 -1.36
CA ILE A 340 0.16 29.26 -1.67
C ILE A 340 -0.18 30.24 -0.55
N GLN A 341 -1.38 30.14 0.04
CA GLN A 341 -1.78 31.01 1.14
C GLN A 341 -0.97 30.73 2.38
N ILE A 342 -0.86 29.46 2.77
CA ILE A 342 -0.09 29.05 3.95
C ILE A 342 1.37 29.54 3.86
N VAL A 343 2.01 29.46 2.68
CA VAL A 343 3.40 29.95 2.52
C VAL A 343 3.49 31.47 2.52
N ARG A 344 2.49 32.19 1.98
CA ARG A 344 2.40 33.65 2.05
C ARG A 344 2.22 34.15 3.49
N ASP A 345 1.35 33.51 4.25
CA ASP A 345 1.10 33.84 5.66
C ASP A 345 2.35 33.61 6.52
N LYS A 346 3.22 32.66 6.12
CA LYS A 346 4.53 32.41 6.74
C LYS A 346 5.63 33.35 6.24
N GLY A 347 5.35 34.23 5.28
CA GLY A 347 6.31 35.18 4.70
C GLY A 347 7.24 34.62 3.62
N ASP A 348 7.02 33.37 3.17
CA ASP A 348 7.82 32.75 2.10
C ASP A 348 7.23 33.06 0.72
N HIS A 349 7.41 34.31 0.30
CA HIS A 349 6.90 34.79 -0.99
C HIS A 349 7.56 34.08 -2.19
N ASN A 350 8.82 33.69 -2.08
CA ASN A 350 9.52 32.98 -3.16
C ASN A 350 8.87 31.62 -3.42
N LYS A 351 8.55 30.87 -2.36
CA LYS A 351 7.84 29.60 -2.50
C LYS A 351 6.42 29.78 -3.05
N ALA A 352 5.72 30.83 -2.61
CA ALA A 352 4.40 31.17 -3.15
C ALA A 352 4.44 31.44 -4.67
N VAL A 353 5.46 32.16 -5.14
CA VAL A 353 5.69 32.43 -6.56
C VAL A 353 6.03 31.12 -7.30
N SER A 354 6.91 30.28 -6.74
CA SER A 354 7.26 28.98 -7.33
C SER A 354 6.03 28.08 -7.54
N TYR A 355 5.15 27.95 -6.54
CA TYR A 355 3.89 27.20 -6.67
C TYR A 355 2.94 27.81 -7.71
N THR A 356 2.84 29.14 -7.76
CA THR A 356 2.01 29.85 -8.76
C THR A 356 2.52 29.62 -10.17
N ASN A 357 3.85 29.66 -10.35
CA ASN A 357 4.51 29.43 -11.63
C ASN A 357 4.33 27.98 -12.07
N ALA A 358 4.60 27.00 -11.19
CA ALA A 358 4.41 25.59 -11.48
C ALA A 358 2.99 25.27 -11.98
N PHE A 359 1.96 25.81 -11.31
CA PHE A 359 0.59 25.68 -11.79
C PHE A 359 0.39 26.34 -13.16
N SER A 360 0.85 27.59 -13.34
CA SER A 360 0.67 28.37 -14.57
C SER A 360 1.32 27.70 -15.78
N THR A 361 2.46 27.03 -15.59
CA THR A 361 3.23 26.37 -16.65
C THR A 361 2.80 24.93 -16.90
N SER A 362 2.06 24.31 -15.96
CA SER A 362 1.58 22.93 -16.09
C SER A 362 0.51 22.79 -17.18
N CYS A 363 0.13 21.53 -17.49
CA CYS A 363 -0.99 21.27 -18.38
C CYS A 363 -2.37 21.54 -17.72
N VAL A 364 -2.43 21.66 -16.39
CA VAL A 364 -3.68 21.75 -15.62
C VAL A 364 -4.57 22.92 -16.05
N PRO A 365 -4.09 24.18 -16.16
CA PRO A 365 -4.90 25.30 -16.63
C PRO A 365 -5.60 25.02 -17.97
N ASN A 366 -4.85 24.48 -18.94
CA ASN A 366 -5.37 24.19 -20.27
C ASN A 366 -6.38 23.04 -20.25
N THR A 367 -6.11 22.01 -19.46
CA THR A 367 -7.01 20.86 -19.26
C THR A 367 -8.35 21.30 -18.64
N LEU A 368 -8.31 22.17 -17.63
CA LEU A 368 -9.51 22.74 -17.01
C LEU A 368 -10.34 23.57 -18.00
N ILE A 369 -9.68 24.40 -18.83
CA ILE A 369 -10.36 25.19 -19.86
C ILE A 369 -11.05 24.29 -20.90
N LYS A 370 -10.33 23.27 -21.39
CA LYS A 370 -10.89 22.32 -22.37
C LYS A 370 -12.08 21.55 -21.79
N TRP A 371 -11.95 21.06 -20.56
CA TRP A 371 -13.02 20.35 -19.87
C TRP A 371 -14.27 21.20 -19.65
N ALA A 372 -14.12 22.43 -19.16
CA ALA A 372 -15.26 23.32 -18.98
C ALA A 372 -15.95 23.65 -20.32
N THR A 373 -15.17 23.86 -21.39
CA THR A 373 -15.70 24.11 -22.73
C THR A 373 -16.46 22.90 -23.27
N TYR A 374 -15.97 21.68 -23.01
CA TYR A 374 -16.66 20.45 -23.39
C TYR A 374 -18.02 20.32 -22.69
N GLN A 375 -18.08 20.61 -21.39
CA GLN A 375 -19.29 20.45 -20.59
C GLN A 375 -20.38 21.50 -20.90
N VAL A 376 -20.00 22.74 -21.21
CA VAL A 376 -20.96 23.83 -21.50
C VAL A 376 -21.32 23.91 -23.00
N GLY A 377 -20.58 23.19 -23.86
CA GLY A 377 -20.74 23.21 -25.31
C GLY A 377 -20.07 24.41 -25.99
N MET A 378 -20.33 24.63 -27.28
CA MET A 378 -19.65 25.63 -28.13
C MET A 378 -19.95 27.11 -27.78
N GLN A 379 -20.56 27.39 -26.63
CA GLN A 379 -20.71 28.77 -26.17
C GLN A 379 -19.34 29.32 -25.73
N LYS A 380 -19.01 30.55 -26.14
CA LYS A 380 -17.78 31.23 -25.71
C LYS A 380 -17.84 31.45 -24.20
N LEU A 381 -17.21 30.55 -23.44
CA LEU A 381 -16.93 30.78 -22.03
C LEU A 381 -15.95 31.95 -21.89
N ASN A 382 -16.23 32.84 -20.94
CA ASN A 382 -15.23 33.81 -20.50
C ASN A 382 -14.02 33.03 -19.97
N ARG A 383 -12.80 33.41 -20.34
CA ARG A 383 -11.58 32.77 -19.81
C ARG A 383 -11.25 33.31 -18.41
N PRO A 384 -10.49 32.55 -17.59
CA PRO A 384 -9.93 33.07 -16.34
C PRO A 384 -9.14 34.36 -16.57
N SER A 385 -9.19 35.29 -15.61
CA SER A 385 -8.51 36.59 -15.70
C SER A 385 -6.98 36.51 -15.65
N ALA A 386 -6.44 35.44 -15.06
CA ALA A 386 -5.02 35.14 -14.99
C ALA A 386 -4.82 33.62 -14.85
N SER A 387 -3.60 33.14 -15.11
CA SER A 387 -3.21 31.73 -14.97
C SER A 387 -2.94 31.29 -13.53
N THR A 388 -3.53 31.96 -12.53
CA THR A 388 -3.29 31.63 -11.12
C THR A 388 -4.35 30.67 -10.58
N PRO A 389 -4.02 29.82 -9.59
CA PRO A 389 -4.99 28.91 -8.97
C PRO A 389 -6.25 29.62 -8.45
N GLN A 390 -6.08 30.78 -7.80
CA GLN A 390 -7.19 31.58 -7.27
C GLN A 390 -8.12 32.09 -8.39
N CYS A 391 -7.57 32.57 -9.51
CA CYS A 391 -8.38 33.01 -10.65
C CYS A 391 -9.16 31.85 -11.28
N PHE A 392 -8.55 30.67 -11.38
CA PHE A 392 -9.22 29.47 -11.86
C PHE A 392 -10.36 29.01 -10.94
N LEU A 393 -10.14 29.01 -9.62
CA LEU A 393 -11.20 28.67 -8.67
C LEU A 393 -12.38 29.65 -8.74
N LYS A 394 -12.11 30.96 -8.77
CA LYS A 394 -13.16 31.98 -8.95
C LYS A 394 -13.94 31.79 -10.26
N TRP A 395 -13.22 31.49 -11.35
CA TRP A 395 -13.83 31.23 -12.64
C TRP A 395 -14.72 29.98 -12.62
N LEU A 396 -14.25 28.87 -12.04
CA LEU A 396 -15.03 27.66 -11.88
C LEU A 396 -16.29 27.90 -11.04
N LEU A 397 -16.21 28.65 -9.93
CA LEU A 397 -17.39 29.00 -9.14
C LEU A 397 -18.47 29.71 -9.96
N VAL A 398 -18.08 30.65 -10.83
CA VAL A 398 -19.02 31.35 -11.72
C VAL A 398 -19.67 30.37 -12.71
N LEU A 399 -18.95 29.38 -13.22
CA LEU A 399 -19.52 28.36 -14.10
C LEU A 399 -20.50 27.44 -13.36
N GLU A 400 -20.24 27.12 -12.10
CA GLU A 400 -21.15 26.32 -11.27
C GLU A 400 -22.48 27.04 -11.04
N GLU A 401 -22.42 28.35 -10.76
CA GLU A 401 -23.62 29.20 -10.66
C GLU A 401 -24.43 29.24 -11.96
N GLN A 402 -23.77 29.03 -13.11
CA GLN A 402 -24.40 28.93 -14.43
C GLN A 402 -24.93 27.52 -14.73
N GLY A 403 -24.84 26.58 -13.78
CA GLY A 403 -25.42 25.24 -13.88
C GLY A 403 -24.42 24.12 -14.20
N LEU A 404 -23.12 24.41 -14.27
CA LEU A 404 -22.09 23.38 -14.44
C LEU A 404 -21.92 22.57 -13.15
N LYS A 405 -22.05 21.24 -13.19
CA LYS A 405 -21.69 20.38 -12.05
C LYS A 405 -20.18 20.18 -12.05
N ILE A 406 -19.48 20.87 -11.17
CA ILE A 406 -18.01 20.91 -11.21
C ILE A 406 -17.36 19.89 -10.27
N PHE A 407 -17.86 19.74 -9.05
CA PHE A 407 -17.25 18.88 -8.04
C PHE A 407 -18.19 18.69 -6.84
N GLU A 408 -18.19 17.53 -6.19
CA GLU A 408 -19.12 17.21 -5.10
C GLU A 408 -18.87 18.02 -3.80
N ASN A 409 -17.66 18.58 -3.61
CA ASN A 409 -17.27 19.32 -2.38
C ASN A 409 -17.11 20.85 -2.56
N ILE A 410 -17.75 21.46 -3.56
CA ILE A 410 -17.56 22.91 -3.82
C ILE A 410 -18.12 23.79 -2.70
N THR A 411 -19.09 23.32 -1.94
CA THR A 411 -19.61 24.04 -0.77
C THR A 411 -18.53 24.33 0.29
N GLU A 412 -17.59 23.41 0.50
CA GLU A 412 -16.46 23.62 1.42
C GLU A 412 -15.49 24.67 0.86
N LEU A 413 -15.16 24.54 -0.43
CA LEU A 413 -14.39 25.53 -1.20
C LEU A 413 -15.00 26.93 -1.16
N ARG A 414 -16.33 27.04 -1.35
CA ARG A 414 -17.09 28.29 -1.29
C ARG A 414 -16.98 28.92 0.10
N SER A 415 -16.96 28.13 1.17
CA SER A 415 -16.82 28.67 2.52
C SER A 415 -15.41 29.22 2.79
N LYS A 416 -14.38 28.54 2.28
CA LYS A 416 -12.97 28.96 2.41
C LYS A 416 -12.65 30.19 1.56
N LEU A 417 -13.11 30.24 0.30
CA LEU A 417 -12.92 31.37 -0.61
C LEU A 417 -13.71 32.63 -0.20
N LYS A 418 -14.89 32.49 0.42
CA LYS A 418 -15.67 33.63 0.93
C LYS A 418 -15.00 34.32 2.13
N PHE A 419 -14.18 33.58 2.90
CA PHE A 419 -13.41 34.16 4.01
C PHE A 419 -12.32 35.12 3.51
N GLU A 420 -11.80 34.90 2.30
CA GLU A 420 -10.82 35.79 1.68
C GLU A 420 -11.41 37.08 1.14
N GLU A 421 -12.62 37.08 0.57
CA GLU A 421 -13.21 38.33 0.07
C GLU A 421 -13.42 39.35 1.20
N ALA A 422 -13.56 38.90 2.45
CA ALA A 422 -13.57 39.74 3.63
C ALA A 422 -12.16 40.25 4.05
N ASN A 423 -11.10 39.51 3.71
CA ASN A 423 -9.70 39.83 4.08
C ASN A 423 -8.90 40.52 2.95
N VAL A 424 -9.30 40.37 1.68
CA VAL A 424 -8.61 40.93 0.51
C VAL A 424 -8.94 42.42 0.30
N VAL A 425 -9.95 42.95 0.98
CA VAL A 425 -10.26 44.40 0.95
C VAL A 425 -9.13 45.23 1.58
N SER A 426 -8.18 44.63 2.33
CA SER A 426 -7.05 45.37 2.93
C SER A 426 -5.73 45.34 2.15
N ASP A 427 -5.47 44.40 1.23
CA ASP A 427 -4.13 44.23 0.63
C ASP A 427 -4.14 44.22 -0.91
N THR A 428 -4.58 45.33 -1.51
CA THR A 428 -4.21 45.65 -2.90
C THR A 428 -3.06 46.66 -2.89
N THR A 429 -1.82 46.17 -2.77
CA THR A 429 -0.64 46.95 -3.17
C THR A 429 0.05 46.26 -4.34
N LYS A 430 0.19 47.06 -5.42
CA LYS A 430 0.82 46.72 -6.69
C LYS A 430 2.26 46.25 -6.46
N PHE A 431 2.64 45.12 -7.05
CA PHE A 431 4.05 44.76 -7.21
C PHE A 431 4.47 45.04 -8.65
N ASP A 432 5.31 46.07 -8.80
CA ASP A 432 6.10 46.32 -10.00
C ASP A 432 7.15 45.22 -10.16
N SER A 433 7.36 44.84 -11.42
CA SER A 433 8.34 43.86 -11.85
C SER A 433 9.75 44.47 -11.80
N ASP A 434 10.55 44.10 -10.82
CA ASP A 434 12.01 44.06 -10.99
C ASP A 434 12.70 43.23 -9.90
N SER A 435 13.13 42.02 -10.25
CA SER A 435 14.25 41.37 -9.55
C SER A 435 14.92 40.33 -10.44
N LYS A 436 16.20 40.60 -10.72
CA LYS A 436 17.17 39.72 -11.39
C LYS A 436 17.30 38.35 -10.70
N LYS A 437 17.42 37.30 -11.53
CA LYS A 437 18.26 36.07 -11.42
C LYS A 437 19.10 35.98 -10.13
N THR A 438 19.08 34.92 -9.31
CA THR A 438 19.22 33.46 -9.56
C THR A 438 18.84 32.70 -8.28
N ASP A 439 18.20 31.52 -8.40
CA ASP A 439 18.78 30.22 -7.98
C ASP A 439 17.92 29.10 -8.58
N ASP A 440 18.53 27.98 -8.96
CA ASP A 440 18.00 26.99 -9.90
C ASP A 440 16.58 26.47 -9.60
N ASP A 441 15.64 26.86 -10.48
CA ASP A 441 14.31 26.29 -10.64
C ASP A 441 14.45 24.83 -11.12
N LEU A 442 14.54 23.89 -10.17
CA LEU A 442 14.42 22.46 -10.46
C LEU A 442 12.94 22.09 -10.68
N PHE A 443 12.44 22.46 -11.85
CA PHE A 443 11.25 21.85 -12.45
C PHE A 443 11.62 20.43 -12.92
N PHE A 444 10.89 19.41 -12.45
CA PHE A 444 11.10 18.03 -12.88
C PHE A 444 10.00 17.65 -13.88
N PHE A 445 10.40 17.40 -15.13
CA PHE A 445 9.56 16.73 -16.12
C PHE A 445 9.86 15.22 -16.07
N ASP A 446 8.82 14.41 -15.88
CA ASP A 446 8.90 12.95 -16.00
C ASP A 446 8.92 12.56 -17.49
N ASN A 447 10.11 12.62 -18.10
CA ASN A 447 10.30 12.25 -19.50
C ASN A 447 10.53 10.74 -19.65
N LYS A 448 9.48 9.94 -19.48
CA LYS A 448 9.43 8.59 -20.08
C LYS A 448 8.47 8.62 -21.26
N GLY A 449 8.97 9.04 -22.42
CA GLY A 449 8.17 9.13 -23.63
C GLY A 449 8.93 9.34 -24.93
N GLU A 450 10.17 9.86 -24.90
CA GLU A 450 11.00 9.98 -26.10
C GLU A 450 12.31 9.21 -25.90
N GLY A 451 12.49 8.17 -26.71
CA GLY A 451 13.73 7.42 -26.76
C GLY A 451 14.80 8.25 -27.46
N ASP A 452 15.65 8.88 -26.67
CA ASP A 452 16.95 9.38 -27.15
C ASP A 452 18.06 8.51 -26.58
N LYS A 453 18.79 7.87 -27.50
CA LYS A 453 19.99 7.08 -27.22
C LYS A 453 21.11 8.09 -26.97
N ASP A 454 21.50 8.30 -25.71
CA ASP A 454 22.88 8.64 -25.27
C ASP A 454 22.95 9.08 -23.78
N ALA A 455 22.14 8.48 -22.90
CA ALA A 455 22.24 8.69 -21.44
C ALA A 455 22.18 7.36 -20.66
N ALA A 456 22.79 6.30 -21.21
CA ALA A 456 22.66 4.95 -20.67
C ALA A 456 23.62 4.60 -19.51
N GLU A 457 24.62 5.42 -19.17
CA GLU A 457 25.66 4.98 -18.23
C GLU A 457 25.42 5.31 -16.74
N ASP A 458 24.52 6.24 -16.39
CA ASP A 458 24.32 6.63 -14.97
C ASP A 458 23.08 5.98 -14.31
N MET A 459 22.16 5.41 -15.08
CA MET A 459 20.95 4.74 -14.54
C MET A 459 21.18 3.25 -14.23
N GLU A 460 22.18 2.61 -14.86
CA GLU A 460 22.50 1.19 -14.66
C GLU A 460 23.16 0.90 -13.30
N THR A 461 23.82 1.90 -12.69
CA THR A 461 24.55 1.71 -11.42
C THR A 461 23.62 1.67 -10.20
N VAL A 462 22.48 2.36 -10.26
CA VAL A 462 21.46 2.37 -9.19
C VAL A 462 20.65 1.07 -9.21
N ASP A 463 20.29 0.58 -10.40
CA ASP A 463 19.66 -0.72 -10.58
C ASP A 463 20.59 -1.84 -10.09
N ALA A 464 21.89 -1.81 -10.39
CA ALA A 464 22.84 -2.83 -9.92
C ALA A 464 22.99 -2.86 -8.39
N ALA A 465 22.98 -1.71 -7.72
CA ALA A 465 23.01 -1.62 -6.26
C ALA A 465 21.67 -2.09 -5.63
N PHE A 466 20.54 -1.77 -6.26
CA PHE A 466 19.20 -2.16 -5.85
C PHE A 466 18.94 -3.67 -6.04
N PHE A 467 19.33 -4.24 -7.18
CA PHE A 467 19.31 -5.68 -7.43
C PHE A 467 20.29 -6.43 -6.50
N SER A 468 21.47 -5.86 -6.19
CA SER A 468 22.39 -6.46 -5.22
C SER A 468 21.82 -6.52 -3.81
N ALA A 469 21.08 -5.48 -3.37
CA ALA A 469 20.37 -5.49 -2.09
C ALA A 469 19.24 -6.55 -2.08
N ALA A 470 18.49 -6.68 -3.17
CA ALA A 470 17.44 -7.70 -3.32
C ALA A 470 18.01 -9.14 -3.38
N HIS A 471 19.18 -9.32 -4.00
CA HIS A 471 19.87 -10.61 -4.06
C HIS A 471 20.52 -11.01 -2.73
N SER A 472 20.96 -10.04 -1.91
CA SER A 472 21.45 -10.26 -0.54
C SER A 472 20.39 -10.84 0.40
N MET A 473 19.10 -10.79 0.05
CA MET A 473 18.00 -11.30 0.86
C MET A 473 17.71 -12.80 0.62
N LYS A 474 18.41 -13.45 -0.32
CA LYS A 474 18.35 -14.91 -0.50
C LYS A 474 19.43 -15.61 0.33
N SER A 475 19.06 -16.01 1.55
CA SER A 475 19.67 -17.04 2.40
C SER A 475 21.20 -17.06 2.55
N ASP A 476 21.68 -16.61 3.72
CA ASP A 476 22.94 -17.09 4.29
C ASP A 476 22.71 -18.45 4.98
N THR A 477 23.08 -19.53 4.29
CA THR A 477 23.38 -20.81 4.94
C THR A 477 24.87 -21.14 4.74
N ASP A 478 25.65 -20.73 5.73
CA ASP A 478 26.84 -21.34 6.35
C ASP A 478 28.01 -21.90 5.47
N LYS A 479 29.21 -21.36 5.77
CA LYS A 479 30.62 -21.87 5.67
C LYS A 479 31.35 -21.96 4.32
N GLY A 480 32.28 -21.01 4.15
CA GLY A 480 33.72 -21.33 4.19
C GLY A 480 34.51 -21.49 2.88
N ARG A 481 35.46 -20.54 2.69
CA ARG A 481 36.85 -20.73 2.20
C ARG A 481 37.15 -20.55 0.69
N ARG A 482 37.97 -19.50 0.46
CA ARG A 482 39.09 -19.28 -0.51
C ARG A 482 38.84 -18.84 -1.97
N LYS A 483 39.43 -17.68 -2.26
CA LYS A 483 39.80 -17.08 -3.57
C LYS A 483 40.30 -18.05 -4.65
N ARG A 484 39.84 -17.87 -5.91
CA ARG A 484 40.66 -17.93 -7.14
C ARG A 484 40.02 -17.15 -8.31
N LYS A 485 40.89 -16.65 -9.18
CA LYS A 485 40.76 -15.76 -10.36
C LYS A 485 40.00 -16.32 -11.59
N GLU A 486 39.22 -15.42 -12.21
CA GLU A 486 39.12 -15.04 -13.65
C GLU A 486 38.71 -15.99 -14.80
N MET A 487 37.82 -15.44 -15.67
CA MET A 487 37.62 -15.57 -17.13
C MET A 487 36.60 -16.60 -17.73
N GLY A 488 35.71 -16.10 -18.61
CA GLY A 488 35.15 -16.85 -19.75
C GLY A 488 33.68 -16.56 -20.12
N TYR A 489 33.43 -16.17 -21.37
CA TYR A 489 32.17 -15.72 -22.00
C TYR A 489 31.19 -16.83 -22.43
N ASP A 490 29.90 -16.44 -22.48
CA ASP A 490 28.79 -16.79 -23.40
C ASP A 490 28.12 -18.19 -23.42
N GLY A 491 26.78 -18.18 -23.53
CA GLY A 491 25.95 -19.36 -23.80
C GLY A 491 24.58 -19.40 -23.10
N GLU A 492 23.55 -18.89 -23.77
CA GLU A 492 22.10 -19.16 -23.69
C GLU A 492 21.57 -19.97 -22.48
N SER A 493 20.70 -19.37 -21.67
CA SER A 493 19.91 -20.10 -20.66
C SER A 493 18.42 -20.16 -21.04
N GLN A 494 18.01 -21.35 -21.50
CA GLN A 494 16.61 -21.76 -21.51
C GLN A 494 16.08 -21.76 -20.07
N VAL A 495 15.04 -20.96 -19.81
CA VAL A 495 14.37 -20.90 -18.51
C VAL A 495 13.57 -22.19 -18.31
N LYS A 496 14.07 -23.08 -17.43
CA LYS A 496 13.29 -24.18 -16.86
C LYS A 496 12.64 -23.71 -15.56
N PHE A 497 11.31 -23.77 -15.51
CA PHE A 497 10.54 -23.50 -14.30
C PHE A 497 10.91 -24.49 -13.19
N VAL A 498 11.46 -23.98 -12.08
CA VAL A 498 11.74 -24.76 -10.88
C VAL A 498 10.52 -24.69 -9.96
N LYS A 499 9.83 -25.84 -9.84
CA LYS A 499 8.80 -26.10 -8.84
C LYS A 499 9.46 -26.09 -7.45
N HIS A 500 9.25 -25.03 -6.67
CA HIS A 500 9.79 -24.95 -5.31
C HIS A 500 9.01 -25.90 -4.39
N LYS A 501 9.65 -27.01 -3.98
CA LYS A 501 9.23 -27.78 -2.81
C LYS A 501 9.71 -27.03 -1.58
N ILE A 502 8.79 -26.39 -0.86
CA ILE A 502 9.06 -25.84 0.47
C ILE A 502 9.38 -27.04 1.39
N HIS A 503 10.63 -27.12 1.85
CA HIS A 503 11.06 -28.16 2.77
C HIS A 503 10.55 -27.83 4.18
N ASP A 504 9.42 -28.42 4.54
CA ASP A 504 8.89 -28.39 5.88
C ASP A 504 9.57 -29.47 6.74
N LYS A 505 10.56 -29.06 7.55
CA LYS A 505 11.24 -29.95 8.49
C LYS A 505 10.49 -30.15 9.82
N SER A 506 9.29 -29.58 9.99
CA SER A 506 8.56 -29.65 11.27
C SER A 506 7.43 -30.70 11.31
N VAL A 507 7.01 -31.23 10.16
CA VAL A 507 5.80 -32.10 10.09
C VAL A 507 6.09 -33.58 10.42
N LYS A 508 7.35 -34.01 10.51
CA LYS A 508 7.67 -35.45 10.73
C LYS A 508 7.35 -35.96 12.12
N ASP A 509 7.17 -35.10 13.12
CA ASP A 509 6.96 -35.53 14.51
C ASP A 509 5.48 -35.68 14.89
N TYR A 510 4.54 -35.20 14.07
CA TYR A 510 3.10 -35.30 14.36
C TYR A 510 2.45 -36.63 13.95
N PHE A 511 3.16 -37.50 13.21
CA PHE A 511 2.61 -38.77 12.70
C PHE A 511 2.98 -40.01 13.53
N LYS A 512 3.51 -39.85 14.75
CA LYS A 512 3.96 -40.98 15.58
C LYS A 512 3.33 -41.07 16.97
N VAL A 513 2.02 -40.87 17.11
CA VAL A 513 1.28 -41.45 18.25
C VAL A 513 -0.16 -41.77 17.83
N ALA A 514 -0.44 -43.04 17.54
CA ALA A 514 -1.67 -43.76 17.92
C ALA A 514 -1.77 -45.06 17.08
N GLY A 515 -1.69 -46.21 17.75
CA GLY A 515 -2.02 -47.50 17.16
C GLY A 515 -1.09 -48.62 17.62
N ALA A 516 -1.20 -49.03 18.88
CA ALA A 516 -0.74 -50.33 19.32
C ALA A 516 -1.91 -51.34 19.20
N ASP A 517 -1.52 -52.53 18.75
CA ASP A 517 -2.06 -53.86 19.02
C ASP A 517 -3.18 -54.48 18.16
N SER A 518 -2.72 -55.53 17.47
CA SER A 518 -3.33 -56.84 17.24
C SER A 518 -4.34 -56.98 16.08
N LEU A 519 -3.93 -57.71 15.04
CA LEU A 519 -4.30 -59.13 14.88
C LEU A 519 -3.54 -59.78 13.71
N SER A 520 -3.23 -61.05 13.92
CA SER A 520 -2.41 -61.98 13.14
C SER A 520 -3.23 -62.76 12.10
N SER A 521 -2.53 -63.29 11.08
CA SER A 521 -2.80 -64.50 10.24
C SER A 521 -2.68 -64.16 8.74
N GLY A 522 -1.86 -64.75 7.87
CA GLY A 522 -1.12 -66.01 7.86
C GLY A 522 -1.62 -66.89 6.69
N SER A 523 -0.87 -66.98 5.57
CA SER A 523 -0.64 -68.21 4.76
C SER A 523 0.01 -67.94 3.39
N GLU A 524 1.12 -68.64 3.14
CA GLU A 524 1.75 -68.91 1.84
C GLU A 524 0.92 -69.93 1.02
N VAL A 525 0.89 -69.84 -0.31
CA VAL A 525 0.93 -71.01 -1.24
C VAL A 525 1.51 -70.58 -2.61
N GLU A 526 2.41 -71.42 -3.14
CA GLU A 526 3.05 -71.38 -4.47
C GLU A 526 2.13 -71.81 -5.65
N ASN A 527 2.58 -71.51 -6.88
CA ASN A 527 1.93 -71.67 -8.20
C ASN A 527 1.48 -73.10 -8.58
N PRO A 528 0.73 -73.24 -9.70
CA PRO A 528 1.41 -73.69 -10.93
C PRO A 528 0.97 -73.02 -12.25
N HIS A 529 1.87 -73.11 -13.23
CA HIS A 529 1.71 -72.83 -14.67
C HIS A 529 0.69 -73.76 -15.37
N SER A 530 -0.03 -73.26 -16.39
CA SER A 530 -0.02 -73.83 -17.77
C SER A 530 -0.81 -72.98 -18.79
N SER A 531 -0.04 -72.58 -19.80
CA SER A 531 -0.26 -72.39 -21.24
C SER A 531 -1.62 -72.66 -21.94
N ASP A 532 -1.93 -71.70 -22.84
CA ASP A 532 -2.27 -71.83 -24.27
C ASP A 532 -3.68 -71.52 -24.81
N GLU A 533 -3.63 -70.57 -25.77
CA GLU A 533 -4.35 -70.41 -27.04
C GLU A 533 -5.87 -70.17 -27.08
N MET A 534 -6.25 -69.04 -27.70
CA MET A 534 -6.90 -69.13 -29.02
C MET A 534 -6.75 -67.83 -29.83
N GLU A 535 -6.34 -68.01 -31.09
CA GLU A 535 -6.71 -67.17 -32.22
C GLU A 535 -8.24 -67.24 -32.46
N GLU A 536 -8.75 -66.19 -33.12
CA GLU A 536 -10.12 -65.87 -33.56
C GLU A 536 -11.14 -65.31 -32.55
#